data_AF-A0A126QHC9-F1
#
_entry.id   AF-A0A126QHC9-F1
#
_cell.length_a   1.000
_cell.length_b   1.000
_cell.length_c   1.000
_cell.angle_alpha   90.00
_cell.angle_beta   90.00
_cell.angle_gamma   90.00
#
_symmetry.space_group_name_H-M   'P 1'
#
loop_
_entity.id
_entity.type
_entity.pdbx_description
1 polymer ?
#
loop_
_entity_poly.entity_id
_entity_poly.type
_entity_poly.pdbx_seq_one_letter_code
_entity_poly.pdbx_strand_id
1 'polypeptide(L)' 'MNLQAQLEGTENRINVARNKFNEAARVYNQKVRQFPTKLVAILFGFKEKPYFKSAEGAETAPVVNFN' A
#
# COMPACT_ATOMS: atom_id res chain seq x y z
N MET A 1 17.86 -8.92 21.89
CA MET A 1 17.96 -9.32 20.47
C MET A 1 16.64 -9.87 19.89
N ASN A 2 15.76 -10.52 20.67
CA ASN A 2 14.52 -11.12 20.12
C ASN A 2 13.47 -10.08 19.67
N LEU A 3 13.21 -9.04 20.46
CA LEU A 3 12.18 -8.04 20.15
C LEU A 3 12.53 -7.15 18.94
N GLN A 4 13.79 -6.73 18.78
CA GLN A 4 14.23 -5.98 17.59
C GLN A 4 14.03 -6.80 16.31
N ALA A 5 14.39 -8.09 16.32
CA ALA A 5 14.16 -8.98 15.17
C ALA A 5 12.67 -9.18 14.84
N GLN A 6 11.79 -9.22 15.86
CA GLN A 6 10.34 -9.27 15.63
C GLN A 6 9.79 -7.97 15.05
N LEU A 7 10.30 -6.82 15.49
CA LEU A 7 9.90 -5.52 14.96
C LEU A 7 10.31 -5.36 13.50
N GLU A 8 11.57 -5.65 13.15
CA GLU A 8 12.04 -5.66 11.77
C GLU A 8 11.20 -6.61 10.89
N GLY A 9 10.88 -7.80 11.40
CA GLY A 9 9.99 -8.74 10.72
C GLY A 9 8.57 -8.22 10.54
N THR A 10 8.07 -7.38 11.45
CA THR A 10 6.74 -6.77 11.35
C THR A 10 6.74 -5.62 10.35
N GLU A 11 7.74 -4.75 10.39
CA GLU A 11 7.92 -3.65 9.44
C GLU A 11 8.07 -4.16 8.00
N ASN A 12 8.85 -5.23 7.80
CA ASN A 12 8.98 -5.86 6.49
C ASN A 12 7.63 -6.39 5.97
N ARG A 13 6.80 -7.01 6.82
CA ARG A 13 5.46 -7.48 6.42
C ARG A 13 4.53 -6.32 6.08
N ILE A 14 4.57 -5.23 6.85
CA ILE A 14 3.79 -4.01 6.57
C ILE A 14 4.19 -3.41 5.22
N ASN A 15 5.49 -3.31 4.94
CA ASN A 15 6.00 -2.80 3.67
C ASN A 15 5.57 -3.67 2.48
N VAL A 16 5.68 -5.00 2.62
CA VAL A 16 5.20 -5.94 1.58
C VAL A 16 3.70 -5.82 1.35
N ALA A 17 2.89 -5.74 2.42
CA ALA A 17 1.45 -5.58 2.32
C ALA A 17 1.05 -4.26 1.64
N ARG A 18 1.72 -3.16 2.01
CA ARG A 18 1.54 -1.84 1.39
C ARG A 18 1.82 -1.90 -0.12
N ASN A 19 2.94 -2.49 -0.51
CA ASN A 19 3.33 -2.62 -1.91
C ASN A 19 2.32 -3.45 -2.70
N LYS A 20 1.86 -4.58 -2.14
CA LYS A 20 0.82 -5.42 -2.77
C LYS A 20 -0.50 -4.67 -2.95
N PHE A 21 -0.94 -3.92 -1.94
CA PHE A 21 -2.15 -3.10 -2.03
C PHE A 21 -2.02 -2.04 -3.13
N ASN A 22 -0.91 -1.30 -3.15
CA ASN A 22 -0.68 -0.25 -4.13
C ASN A 22 -0.60 -0.79 -5.55
N GLU A 23 0.01 -1.95 -5.75
CA GLU A 23 0.07 -2.60 -7.06
C GLU A 23 -1.32 -3.03 -7.54
N ALA A 24 -2.13 -3.62 -6.67
CA ALA A 24 -3.52 -3.97 -7.00
C ALA A 24 -4.36 -2.73 -7.34
N ALA A 25 -4.23 -1.65 -6.56
CA ALA A 25 -4.88 -0.39 -6.83
C ALA A 25 -4.42 0.23 -8.15
N ARG A 26 -3.13 0.10 -8.50
CA ARG A 26 -2.55 0.62 -9.75
C ARG A 26 -3.14 -0.09 -10.95
N VAL A 27 -3.17 -1.43 -10.93
CA VAL A 27 -3.77 -2.24 -11.99
C VAL A 27 -5.26 -1.93 -12.15
N TYR A 28 -5.99 -1.77 -11.05
CA TYR A 28 -7.39 -1.38 -11.08
C TYR A 28 -7.58 0.01 -11.71
N ASN A 29 -6.84 1.01 -11.25
CA ASN A 29 -6.93 2.38 -11.77
C ASN A 29 -6.57 2.45 -13.25
N GLN A 30 -5.56 1.69 -13.68
CA GLN A 30 -5.20 1.56 -15.08
C GLN A 30 -6.39 1.05 -15.92
N LYS A 31 -7.08 0.00 -15.46
CA LYS A 31 -8.27 -0.53 -16.15
C LYS A 31 -9.42 0.46 -16.17
N VAL A 32 -9.72 1.13 -15.05
CA VAL A 32 -10.79 2.14 -14.97
C VAL A 32 -10.55 3.34 -15.89
N ARG A 33 -9.30 3.62 -16.26
CA ARG A 33 -8.93 4.75 -17.13
C ARG A 33 -8.72 4.39 -18.60
N GLN A 34 -8.50 3.13 -18.94
CA GLN A 34 -8.23 2.69 -20.32
C GLN A 34 -9.51 2.34 -21.08
N PHE A 35 -9.52 2.60 -22.39
CA PHE A 35 -10.59 2.11 -23.27
C PHE A 35 -10.43 0.59 -23.51
N PRO A 36 -11.51 -0.22 -23.55
CA PRO A 36 -12.93 0.15 -23.43
C PRO A 36 -13.45 0.19 -21.98
N THR A 37 -12.69 -0.30 -21.01
CA THR A 37 -13.10 -0.45 -19.61
C THR A 37 -13.49 0.85 -18.92
N LYS A 38 -12.98 2.00 -19.38
CA LYS A 38 -13.39 3.34 -18.96
C LYS A 38 -14.87 3.63 -19.22
N LEU A 39 -15.44 3.14 -20.33
CA LEU A 39 -16.86 3.33 -20.63
C LEU A 39 -17.75 2.57 -19.65
N VAL A 40 -17.38 1.32 -19.38
CA VAL A 40 -18.02 0.49 -18.35
C VAL A 40 -17.88 1.17 -16.98
N ALA A 41 -16.71 1.71 -16.67
CA ALA A 41 -16.48 2.42 -15.42
C ALA A 41 -17.36 3.67 -15.25
N ILE A 42 -17.57 4.45 -16.31
CA ILE A 42 -18.48 5.60 -16.28
C ILE A 42 -19.94 5.13 -16.11
N LEU A 43 -20.36 4.11 -16.87
CA LEU A 43 -21.74 3.61 -16.85
C LEU A 43 -22.14 3.03 -15.48
N PHE A 44 -21.21 2.33 -14.81
CA PHE A 44 -21.44 1.69 -13.52
C PHE A 44 -20.84 2.47 -12.32
N GLY A 45 -20.30 3.66 -12.56
CA GLY A 45 -19.77 4.54 -11.51
C GLY A 45 -18.49 4.07 -10.81
N PHE A 46 -17.67 3.22 -11.45
CA PHE A 46 -16.38 2.82 -10.91
C PHE A 46 -15.38 3.99 -10.95
N LYS A 47 -14.85 4.35 -9.78
CA LYS A 47 -13.87 5.44 -9.59
C LYS A 47 -12.51 4.89 -9.18
N GLU A 48 -11.46 5.66 -9.45
CA GLU A 48 -10.10 5.34 -9.02
C GLU A 48 -10.02 5.06 -7.50
N LYS A 49 -9.18 4.10 -7.14
CA LYS A 49 -8.85 3.75 -5.75
C LYS A 49 -7.62 4.53 -5.31
N PRO A 50 -7.63 5.10 -4.09
CA PRO A 50 -6.44 5.75 -3.54
C PRO A 50 -5.34 4.72 -3.25
N TYR A 51 -4.09 5.16 -3.34
CA TYR A 51 -2.95 4.38 -2.86
C TYR A 51 -2.80 4.51 -1.34
N PHE A 52 -2.30 3.44 -0.72
CA PHE A 52 -1.84 3.46 0.64
C PHE A 52 -0.47 4.14 0.69
N LYS A 53 -0.45 5.39 1.15
CA LYS A 53 0.78 6.14 1.37
C LYS A 53 1.34 5.79 2.75
N SER A 54 2.66 5.68 2.85
CA SER A 54 3.34 5.67 4.14
C SER A 54 3.05 6.98 4.86
N ALA A 55 2.87 6.94 6.18
CA ALA A 55 2.93 8.18 6.97
C ALA A 55 4.33 8.77 6.82
N GLU A 56 4.43 10.10 6.77
CA GLU A 56 5.70 10.80 6.69
C GLU A 56 6.60 10.39 7.87
N GLY A 57 7.83 9.91 7.60
CA GLY A 57 8.75 9.42 8.62
C GLY A 57 8.59 7.95 9.01
N ALA A 58 7.65 7.21 8.41
CA ALA A 58 7.49 5.76 8.63
C ALA A 58 8.60 4.90 8.00
N GLU A 59 9.52 5.51 7.23
CA GLU A 59 10.79 4.89 6.84
C GLU A 59 11.81 4.83 7.98
N THR A 60 11.58 5.56 9.08
CA THR A 60 12.45 5.55 10.26
C THR A 60 11.93 4.53 11.27
N ALA A 61 12.63 3.40 11.41
CA ALA A 61 12.33 2.44 12.47
C ALA A 61 12.50 3.11 13.84
N PRO A 62 11.54 2.98 14.78
CA PRO A 62 11.65 3.59 16.10
C PRO A 62 12.79 2.95 16.89
N VAL A 63 13.63 3.77 17.52
CA VAL A 63 14.69 3.31 18.43
C VAL A 63 14.04 2.83 19.72
N VAL A 64 13.86 1.52 19.86
CA VAL A 64 13.28 0.94 21.08
C VAL A 64 14.35 0.80 22.14
N ASN A 65 14.24 1.61 23.20
CA ASN A 65 15.12 1.57 24.36
C ASN A 65 14.47 0.75 25.48
N PHE A 66 15.08 -0.39 25.83
CA PHE A 66 14.62 -1.29 26.88
C PHE A 66 15.52 -1.11 28.11
N ASN A 67 15.35 0.01 28.83
CA ASN A 67 15.95 0.16 30.15
C ASN A 67 15.12 -0.58 31.20
#